data_AF-A0A7Y0X9L5-F1
#
_entry.id   AF-A0A7Y0X9L5-F1
#
_cell.length_a   1.000
_cell.length_b   1.000
_cell.length_c   1.000
_cell.angle_alpha   90.00
_cell.angle_beta   90.00
_cell.angle_gamma   90.00
#
_symmetry.space_group_name_H-M   'P 1'
#
loop_
_entity.id
_entity.type
_entity.pdbx_description
1 polymer ?
#
loop_
_entity_poly.entity_id
_entity_poly.type
_entity_poly.pdbx_seq_one_letter_code
_entity_poly.pdbx_strand_id
1 'polypeptide(L)'
;LQARQLLESNIAEFAAMQVTPGDIVKMRAALELEREELASGTADCNGDEKFHMCIAEATQNSVLVDMLKQSWERRESSPMWKKLHSHIAGQDYRE
;
A
#
# COMPACT_ATOMS: atom_id res chain seq x y z
N LEU A 1 -2.16 -4.24 -14.22
CA LEU A 1 -2.64 -2.98 -13.62
C LEU A 1 -4.17 -2.98 -13.40
N GLN A 2 -4.98 -3.30 -14.42
CA GLN A 2 -6.46 -3.23 -14.33
C GLN A 2 -7.06 -4.05 -13.16
N ALA A 3 -6.61 -5.29 -12.94
CA ALA A 3 -7.09 -6.11 -11.82
C ALA A 3 -6.81 -5.46 -10.44
N ARG A 4 -5.67 -4.77 -10.31
CA ARG A 4 -5.30 -4.05 -9.09
C ARG A 4 -6.16 -2.82 -8.88
N GLN A 5 -6.40 -2.04 -9.92
CA GLN A 5 -7.27 -0.86 -9.85
C GLN A 5 -8.67 -1.24 -9.36
N LEU A 6 -9.25 -2.30 -9.93
CA LEU A 6 -10.57 -2.79 -9.50
C LEU A 6 -10.53 -3.30 -8.05
N LEU A 7 -9.55 -4.13 -7.70
CA LEU A 7 -9.47 -4.70 -6.36
C LEU A 7 -9.24 -3.63 -5.29
N GLU A 8 -8.23 -2.77 -5.48
CA GLU A 8 -7.81 -1.77 -4.50
C GLU A 8 -8.87 -0.68 -4.31
N SER A 9 -9.58 -0.25 -5.36
CA SER A 9 -10.65 0.74 -5.22
C SER A 9 -11.82 0.21 -4.38
N ASN A 10 -12.21 -1.05 -4.60
CA ASN A 10 -13.29 -1.70 -3.83
C ASN A 10 -12.86 -1.95 -2.38
N ILE A 11 -11.60 -2.31 -2.16
CA ILE A 11 -11.03 -2.42 -0.80
C ILE A 11 -11.08 -1.07 -0.08
N ALA A 12 -10.65 0.01 -0.74
CA ALA A 12 -10.66 1.35 -0.15
C ALA A 12 -12.08 1.83 0.17
N GLU A 13 -13.03 1.61 -0.74
CA GLU A 13 -14.44 1.92 -0.54
C GLU A 13 -15.00 1.17 0.67
N PHE A 14 -14.77 -0.14 0.75
CA PHE A 14 -15.30 -0.95 1.83
C PHE A 14 -14.64 -0.66 3.18
N ALA A 15 -13.32 -0.40 3.17
CA ALA A 15 -12.58 0.05 4.35
C ALA A 15 -13.16 1.37 4.88
N ALA A 16 -13.44 2.34 4.00
CA ALA A 16 -13.99 3.64 4.41
C ALA A 16 -15.34 3.52 5.14
N MET A 17 -16.14 2.50 4.82
CA MET A 17 -17.42 2.24 5.48
C MET A 17 -17.29 1.61 6.87
N GLN A 18 -16.19 0.88 7.12
CA GLN A 18 -16.00 0.04 8.32
C GLN A 18 -14.91 0.56 9.27
N VAL A 19 -14.12 1.53 8.82
CA VAL A 19 -12.92 1.99 9.52
C VAL A 19 -13.22 2.44 10.95
N THR A 20 -12.37 2.01 11.88
CA THR A 20 -12.43 2.46 13.28
C THR A 20 -11.37 3.54 13.55
N PRO A 21 -11.51 4.32 14.64
CA PRO A 21 -10.44 5.23 15.08
C PRO A 21 -9.09 4.53 15.28
N GLY A 22 -9.10 3.27 15.74
CA GLY A 22 -7.88 2.48 15.92
C GLY A 22 -7.20 2.13 14.60
N ASP A 23 -7.97 1.84 13.55
CA ASP A 23 -7.41 1.59 12.22
C ASP A 23 -6.79 2.85 11.61
N ILE A 24 -7.43 4.01 11.81
CA ILE A 24 -6.87 5.30 11.38
C ILE A 24 -5.54 5.58 12.07
N VAL A 25 -5.40 5.27 13.37
CA VAL A 25 -4.12 5.41 14.08
C VAL A 25 -3.03 4.53 13.46
N LYS A 26 -3.35 3.27 13.10
CA LYS A 26 -2.41 2.38 12.41
C LYS A 26 -2.00 2.93 11.04
N MET A 27 -2.96 3.44 10.26
CA MET A 27 -2.69 4.05 8.96
C MET A 27 -1.76 5.27 9.08
N ARG A 28 -1.98 6.14 10.07
CA ARG A 28 -1.08 7.28 10.32
C ARG A 28 0.33 6.82 10.67
N ALA A 29 0.46 5.80 11.53
CA ALA A 29 1.76 5.26 11.88
C ALA A 29 2.51 4.66 10.67
N ALA A 30 1.78 4.05 9.72
CA ALA A 30 2.38 3.56 8.48
C ALA A 30 2.86 4.71 7.57
N LEU A 31 2.09 5.80 7.47
CA LEU A 31 2.48 6.99 6.71
C LEU A 31 3.69 7.71 7.32
N GLU A 32 3.80 7.78 8.65
CA GLU A 32 5.01 8.34 9.27
C GLU A 32 6.24 7.46 9.00
N LEU A 33 6.09 6.13 9.03
CA LEU A 33 7.17 5.22 8.63
C LEU A 33 7.60 5.47 7.17
N GLU A 34 6.64 5.61 6.25
CA GLU A 34 6.94 5.92 4.84
C GLU A 34 7.71 7.25 4.70
N ARG A 35 7.31 8.28 5.45
CA ARG A 35 8.02 9.57 5.45
C ARG A 35 9.44 9.47 5.99
N GLU A 36 9.65 8.70 7.06
CA GLU A 36 10.98 8.44 7.62
C GLU A 36 11.87 7.68 6.62
N GLU A 37 11.33 6.66 5.95
CA GLU A 37 12.02 5.91 4.89
C GLU A 37 12.44 6.84 3.74
N LEU A 38 11.51 7.66 3.24
CA LEU A 38 11.77 8.65 2.20
C LEU A 38 12.85 9.65 2.61
N ALA A 39 12.77 10.21 3.83
CA ALA A 39 13.73 11.18 4.33
C ALA A 39 15.13 10.56 4.53
N SER A 40 15.20 9.28 4.87
CA SER A 40 16.46 8.55 5.02
C SER A 40 17.11 8.14 3.69
N GLY A 41 16.40 8.30 2.56
CA GLY A 41 16.85 7.89 1.24
C GLY A 41 16.99 6.37 1.09
N THR A 42 16.36 5.59 1.98
CA THR A 42 16.30 4.14 1.85
C THR A 42 15.33 3.79 0.73
N ALA A 43 15.68 2.76 -0.05
CA ALA A 43 14.79 2.21 -1.07
C ALA A 43 13.72 1.29 -0.48
N ASP A 44 13.69 1.15 0.85
CA ASP A 44 12.70 0.32 1.54
C ASP A 44 11.33 0.99 1.42
N CYS A 45 10.39 0.25 0.83
CA CYS A 45 9.00 0.68 0.64
C CYS A 45 8.08 0.01 1.67
N ASN A 46 8.57 -0.24 2.89
CA ASN A 46 7.80 -0.98 3.89
C ASN A 46 6.62 -0.15 4.42
N GLY A 47 6.77 1.19 4.46
CA GLY A 47 5.72 2.13 4.82
C GLY A 47 4.53 2.09 3.86
N ASP A 48 4.80 2.14 2.54
CA ASP A 48 3.78 2.06 1.47
C ASP A 48 2.99 0.75 1.56
N GLU A 49 3.70 -0.38 1.64
CA GLU A 49 3.06 -1.70 1.80
C GLU A 49 2.20 -1.75 3.06
N LYS A 50 2.75 -1.31 4.20
CA LYS A 50 2.05 -1.33 5.47
C LYS A 50 0.80 -0.46 5.46
N PHE A 51 0.85 0.71 4.83
CA PHE A 51 -0.30 1.60 4.70
C PHE A 51 -1.44 0.92 3.93
N HIS A 52 -1.13 0.33 2.77
CA HIS A 52 -2.10 -0.41 1.96
C HIS A 52 -2.66 -1.64 2.70
N MET A 53 -1.84 -2.38 3.45
CA MET A 53 -2.32 -3.49 4.29
C MET A 53 -3.24 -3.01 5.41
N CYS A 54 -2.94 -1.89 6.07
CA CYS A 54 -3.83 -1.30 7.08
C CYS A 54 -5.20 -0.90 6.49
N ILE A 55 -5.25 -0.39 5.25
CA ILE A 55 -6.53 -0.14 4.55
C ILE A 55 -7.29 -1.45 4.35
N ALA A 56 -6.64 -2.52 3.89
CA ALA A 56 -7.30 -3.81 3.73
C ALA A 56 -7.79 -4.39 5.06
N GLU A 57 -7.01 -4.29 6.13
CA GLU A 57 -7.42 -4.73 7.47
C GLU A 57 -8.65 -3.96 7.97
N ALA A 58 -8.75 -2.67 7.66
CA ALA A 58 -9.90 -1.85 8.02
C ALA A 58 -11.21 -2.29 7.35
N THR A 59 -11.16 -3.11 6.30
CA THR A 59 -12.37 -3.77 5.74
C THR A 59 -13.00 -4.78 6.70
N GLN A 60 -12.27 -5.20 7.74
CA GLN A 60 -12.66 -6.27 8.67
C GLN A 60 -12.96 -7.60 7.95
N ASN A 61 -12.32 -7.83 6.80
CA ASN A 61 -12.53 -9.00 5.96
C ASN A 61 -11.18 -9.63 5.58
N SER A 62 -10.86 -10.77 6.19
CA SER A 62 -9.59 -11.46 5.98
C SER A 62 -9.36 -11.91 4.54
N VAL A 63 -10.42 -12.24 3.78
CA VAL A 63 -10.29 -12.64 2.38
C VAL A 63 -9.79 -11.47 1.53
N LEU A 64 -10.28 -10.26 1.78
CA LEU A 64 -9.82 -9.06 1.07
C LEU A 64 -8.36 -8.72 1.42
N VAL A 65 -7.97 -8.91 2.67
CA VAL A 65 -6.57 -8.78 3.12
C VAL A 65 -5.67 -9.76 2.36
N ASP A 66 -6.05 -11.04 2.31
CA ASP A 66 -5.27 -12.07 1.61
C ASP A 66 -5.18 -11.81 0.10
N MET A 67 -6.25 -11.31 -0.52
CA MET A 67 -6.24 -10.93 -1.94
C MET A 67 -5.29 -9.77 -2.21
N LEU A 68 -5.30 -8.73 -1.36
CA LEU A 68 -4.37 -7.60 -1.50
C LEU A 68 -2.93 -8.05 -1.30
N LYS A 69 -2.66 -8.88 -0.29
CA LYS A 69 -1.33 -9.44 -0.02
C LYS A 69 -0.78 -10.21 -1.22
N GLN A 70 -1.56 -11.12 -1.78
CA GLN A 70 -1.16 -11.86 -2.99
C GLN A 70 -0.95 -10.94 -4.19
N SER A 71 -1.78 -9.90 -4.33
CA SER A 71 -1.62 -8.88 -5.38
C SER A 71 -0.32 -8.09 -5.23
N TRP A 72 0.09 -7.81 -3.99
CA TRP A 72 1.34 -7.14 -3.65
C TRP A 72 2.56 -8.02 -3.97
N GLU A 73 2.56 -9.27 -3.51
CA GLU A 73 3.62 -10.25 -3.80
C GLU A 73 3.83 -10.44 -5.33
N ARG A 74 2.73 -10.44 -6.10
CA ARG A 74 2.80 -10.50 -7.58
C ARG A 74 3.39 -9.23 -8.20
N ARG A 75 3.16 -8.06 -7.61
CA ARG A 75 3.79 -6.79 -8.03
C ARG A 75 5.29 -6.85 -7.77
N GLU A 76 5.70 -7.22 -6.55
CA GLU A 76 7.12 -7.22 -6.17
C GLU A 76 7.93 -8.30 -6.90
N SER A 77 7.30 -9.43 -7.25
CA SER A 77 7.95 -10.47 -8.07
C SER A 77 7.99 -10.13 -9.57
N SER A 78 7.23 -9.13 -10.05
CA SER A 78 7.14 -8.81 -11.47
C SER A 78 8.42 -8.13 -12.01
N PRO A 79 9.10 -8.72 -13.01
CA PRO A 79 10.27 -8.10 -13.63
C PRO A 79 9.95 -6.75 -14.30
N MET A 80 8.74 -6.61 -14.83
CA MET A 80 8.25 -5.35 -15.40
C MET A 80 8.17 -4.27 -14.34
N TRP A 81 7.66 -4.60 -13.15
CA TRP A 81 7.52 -3.66 -12.04
C TRP A 81 8.87 -3.18 -11.52
N LYS A 82 9.82 -4.11 -11.33
CA LYS A 82 11.21 -3.79 -10.95
C LYS A 82 11.86 -2.84 -11.94
N LYS A 83 11.69 -3.10 -13.25
CA LYS A 83 12.23 -2.25 -14.31
C LYS A 83 11.57 -0.87 -14.34
N LEU A 84 10.25 -0.80 -14.15
CA LEU A 84 9.53 0.47 -14.05
C LEU A 84 10.05 1.32 -12.88
N HIS A 85 10.20 0.72 -11.69
CA HIS A 85 10.71 1.40 -10.50
C HIS A 85 12.15 1.87 -10.66
N SER A 86 12.99 1.15 -11.40
CA SER A 86 14.35 1.63 -11.70
C SER A 86 14.41 2.89 -12.58
N HIS A 87 13.32 3.22 -13.29
CA HIS A 87 13.25 4.37 -14.19
C HIS A 87 12.44 5.56 -13.63
N ILE A 88 11.48 5.32 -12.72
CA ILE A 88 10.69 6.39 -12.05
C ILE A 88 11.43 6.90 -10.80
N ALA A 89 12.74 7.12 -10.89
CA ALA A 89 13.54 7.64 -9.77
C ALA A 89 13.22 9.10 -9.40
N GLY A 90 12.37 9.79 -10.18
CA GLY A 90 11.81 11.08 -9.78
C GLY A 90 10.74 10.88 -8.72
N GLN A 91 11.10 11.09 -7.45
CA GLN A 91 10.17 11.13 -6.33
C GLN A 91 9.37 12.45 -6.27
N ASP A 92 9.46 13.32 -7.28
CA ASP A 92 8.79 14.64 -7.35
C ASP A 92 7.27 14.60 -7.19
N TYR A 93 6.61 13.44 -7.31
CA TYR A 93 5.16 13.29 -7.06
C TYR A 93 4.81 12.99 -5.59
N ARG A 94 5.82 12.80 -4.73
CA ARG A 94 5.68 12.45 -3.31
C ARG A 94 5.86 13.65 -2.35
N GLU A 95 6.12 14.84 -2.90
CA GLU A 95 6.04 16.14 -2.18
C GLU A 95 4.63 16.75 -2.29
#